data_AF-A0A7J7LPP1-F1
#
_entry.id   AF-A0A7J7LPP1-F1
#
_cell.length_a   1.000
_cell.length_b   1.000
_cell.length_c   1.000
_cell.angle_alpha   90.00
_cell.angle_beta   90.00
_cell.angle_gamma   90.00
#
_symmetry.space_group_name_H-M   'P 1'
#
loop_
_entity.id
_entity.type
_entity.pdbx_description
1 polymer ?
#
loop_
_entity_poly.entity_id
_entity_poly.type
_entity_poly.pdbx_seq_one_letter_code
_entity_poly.pdbx_strand_id
1 'polypeptide(L)'
;RIPAPTSVTRRGWDAKESEDGLHFCIDMPGLGKENVKMSVEENTVIIKGEGEKDLAQAGATTPPRDKVVILGDGNHKAVYNKEDDIGTYTIKAVDDPRTLNKILYIRPLGNIYSFNDLVSLWEKKIGKALERVYAPEEQLLKNIQEAPVPIKVLLSYGHSVFMKGDQTNFEIEPSFGVKASELYPDVKYTAVDEYLNQFV
;
A
#
# COMPACT_ATOMS: atom_id res chain seq x y z
N ARG A 1 -26.45 9.16 -35.65
CA ARG A 1 -26.19 9.83 -34.34
C ARG A 1 -26.27 8.73 -33.29
N ILE A 2 -25.13 8.22 -32.83
CA ILE A 2 -25.06 7.18 -31.79
C ILE A 2 -25.49 7.84 -30.47
N PRO A 3 -26.34 7.23 -29.63
CA PRO A 3 -26.73 7.82 -28.37
C PRO A 3 -25.52 7.92 -27.45
N ALA A 4 -25.37 9.05 -26.76
CA ALA A 4 -24.35 9.19 -25.73
C ALA A 4 -24.61 8.17 -24.61
N PRO A 5 -23.57 7.49 -24.09
CA PRO A 5 -23.75 6.58 -22.96
C PRO A 5 -24.23 7.40 -21.76
N THR A 6 -25.38 7.00 -21.21
CA THR A 6 -25.88 7.49 -19.93
C THR A 6 -24.81 7.22 -18.87
N SER A 7 -24.41 8.27 -18.15
CA SER A 7 -23.47 8.18 -17.04
C SER A 7 -24.12 7.40 -15.90
N VAL A 8 -24.06 6.08 -15.97
CA VAL A 8 -24.25 5.23 -14.79
C VAL A 8 -22.97 5.43 -13.98
N THR A 9 -23.04 6.23 -12.91
CA THR A 9 -22.03 6.23 -11.85
C THR A 9 -21.94 4.79 -11.34
N ARG A 10 -20.96 4.03 -11.84
CA ARG A 10 -20.63 2.72 -11.31
C ARG A 10 -20.29 2.92 -9.84
N ARG A 11 -20.90 2.10 -9.00
CA ARG A 11 -20.51 1.98 -7.59
C ARG A 11 -19.05 1.52 -7.64
N GLY A 12 -18.10 2.40 -7.29
CA GLY A 12 -16.66 2.19 -7.45
C GLY A 12 -16.06 1.15 -6.51
N TRP A 13 -16.89 0.21 -6.03
CA TRP A 13 -16.50 -0.90 -5.20
C TRP A 13 -17.63 -1.95 -5.18
N ASP A 14 -17.23 -3.21 -4.99
CA ASP A 14 -18.06 -4.39 -4.81
C ASP A 14 -17.45 -5.27 -3.71
N ALA A 15 -18.29 -5.94 -2.93
CA ALA A 15 -17.86 -6.80 -1.83
C ALA A 15 -18.67 -8.08 -1.85
N LYS A 16 -17.98 -9.22 -1.93
CA LYS A 16 -18.58 -10.55 -1.88
C LYS A 16 -17.94 -11.36 -0.77
N GLU A 17 -18.73 -11.70 0.23
CA GLU A 17 -18.34 -12.64 1.27
C GLU A 17 -18.50 -14.08 0.75
N SER A 18 -17.52 -14.93 1.05
CA SER A 18 -17.50 -16.37 0.76
C SER A 18 -17.08 -17.12 2.02
N GLU A 19 -17.23 -18.45 2.04
CA GLU A 19 -16.74 -19.29 3.15
C GLU A 19 -15.22 -19.14 3.39
N ASP A 20 -14.47 -18.80 2.33
CA ASP A 20 -13.02 -18.63 2.36
C ASP A 20 -12.56 -17.18 2.65
N GLY A 21 -13.51 -16.24 2.77
CA GLY A 21 -13.21 -14.85 3.13
C GLY A 21 -13.98 -13.78 2.34
N LEU A 22 -13.65 -12.51 2.62
CA LEU A 22 -14.25 -11.33 2.01
C LEU A 22 -13.49 -10.92 0.75
N HIS A 23 -14.10 -11.13 -0.43
CA HIS A 23 -13.60 -10.62 -1.69
C HIS A 23 -14.03 -9.18 -1.88
N PHE A 24 -13.08 -8.25 -1.83
CA PHE A 24 -13.33 -6.85 -2.03
C PHE A 24 -12.74 -6.40 -3.36
N CYS A 25 -13.59 -5.91 -4.27
CA CYS A 25 -13.18 -5.23 -5.49
C CYS A 25 -13.40 -3.75 -5.28
N ILE A 26 -12.36 -2.94 -5.41
CA ILE A 26 -12.50 -1.48 -5.47
C ILE A 26 -12.11 -1.12 -6.87
N ASP A 27 -12.91 -0.29 -7.52
CA ASP A 27 -12.34 0.54 -8.58
C ASP A 27 -11.31 1.41 -7.87
N MET A 28 -10.04 0.99 -7.89
CA MET A 28 -8.95 1.70 -7.24
C MET A 28 -9.15 3.18 -7.56
N PRO A 29 -9.40 4.05 -6.57
CA PRO A 29 -9.63 5.45 -6.84
C PRO A 29 -8.37 5.91 -7.55
N GLY A 30 -8.51 6.13 -8.85
CA GLY A 30 -7.42 6.65 -9.65
C GLY A 30 -6.96 7.93 -8.97
N LEU A 31 -5.68 8.21 -9.05
CA LEU A 31 -5.13 9.46 -8.57
C LEU A 31 -5.99 10.60 -9.13
N GLY A 32 -6.46 11.48 -8.23
CA GLY A 32 -7.15 12.69 -8.65
C GLY A 32 -6.32 13.43 -9.68
N LYS A 33 -6.95 14.19 -10.59
CA LYS A 33 -6.20 14.91 -11.64
C LYS A 33 -5.13 15.82 -11.06
N GLU A 34 -5.37 16.35 -9.87
CA GLU A 34 -4.44 17.13 -9.05
C GLU A 34 -3.20 16.34 -8.59
N ASN A 35 -3.31 15.02 -8.48
CA ASN A 35 -2.28 14.10 -8.03
C ASN A 35 -1.60 13.37 -9.20
N VAL A 36 -1.96 13.68 -10.45
CA VAL A 36 -1.33 13.15 -11.66
C VAL A 36 -0.57 14.25 -12.38
N LYS A 37 0.76 14.16 -12.40
CA LYS A 37 1.62 15.03 -13.22
C LYS A 37 2.04 14.27 -14.46
N MET A 38 1.72 14.84 -15.63
CA MET A 38 2.16 14.32 -16.92
C MET A 38 3.21 15.25 -17.52
N SER A 39 4.39 14.74 -17.85
CA SER A 39 5.41 15.47 -18.61
C SER A 39 5.89 14.64 -19.79
N VAL A 40 6.50 15.30 -20.78
CA VAL A 40 7.13 14.65 -21.94
C VAL A 40 8.58 15.08 -21.97
N GLU A 41 9.49 14.12 -21.87
CA GLU A 41 10.94 14.33 -21.95
C GLU A 41 11.53 13.39 -22.99
N GLU A 42 12.25 13.94 -23.98
CA GLU A 42 13.01 13.18 -24.99
C GLU A 42 12.24 11.99 -25.60
N ASN A 43 10.98 12.24 -25.99
CA ASN A 43 10.07 11.26 -26.60
C ASN A 43 9.44 10.23 -25.64
N THR A 44 9.59 10.41 -24.32
CA THR A 44 8.99 9.57 -23.27
C THR A 44 7.88 10.34 -22.55
N VAL A 45 6.69 9.73 -22.44
CA VAL A 45 5.61 10.25 -21.59
C VAL A 45 5.84 9.77 -20.18
N ILE A 46 5.99 10.72 -19.26
CA ILE A 46 6.16 10.47 -17.83
C ILE A 46 4.82 10.75 -17.15
N ILE A 47 4.22 9.74 -16.55
CA ILE A 47 2.99 9.87 -15.75
C ILE A 47 3.38 9.61 -14.29
N LYS A 48 3.35 10.67 -13.47
CA LYS A 48 3.64 10.60 -12.04
C LYS A 48 2.34 10.67 -11.26
N GLY A 49 2.11 9.67 -10.42
CA GLY A 49 1.04 9.66 -9.44
C GLY A 49 1.54 9.98 -8.04
N GLU A 50 0.88 10.89 -7.33
CA GLU A 50 1.16 11.19 -5.92
C GLU A 50 0.06 10.61 -5.01
N GLY A 51 0.36 9.53 -4.27
CA GLY A 51 -0.51 9.00 -3.21
C GLY A 51 -0.43 9.84 -1.92
N GLU A 52 -1.35 9.60 -0.98
CA GLU A 52 -1.32 10.24 0.35
C GLU A 52 -0.05 9.83 1.11
N LYS A 53 0.66 10.82 1.68
CA LYS A 53 2.02 10.66 2.24
C LYS A 53 1.97 10.69 3.77
N ASP A 54 1.15 9.84 4.36
CA ASP A 54 0.61 10.03 5.72
C ASP A 54 1.10 9.00 6.76
N LEU A 55 1.93 8.03 6.37
CA LEU A 55 2.29 6.87 7.20
C LEU A 55 1.06 6.13 7.77
N ALA A 56 0.04 5.92 6.95
CA ALA A 56 -1.23 5.28 7.33
C ALA A 56 -1.98 6.03 8.45
N GLN A 57 -1.78 7.34 8.58
CA GLN A 57 -2.51 8.20 9.51
C GLN A 57 -3.69 8.84 8.80
N ALA A 58 -4.90 8.35 9.08
CA ALA A 58 -6.13 8.84 8.47
C ALA A 58 -6.23 10.38 8.49
N GLY A 59 -6.25 10.98 7.30
CA GLY A 59 -6.42 12.43 7.12
C GLY A 59 -5.15 13.27 7.25
N ALA A 60 -3.96 12.67 7.38
CA ALA A 60 -2.70 13.41 7.30
C ALA A 60 -2.23 13.56 5.84
N THR A 61 -1.52 14.63 5.53
CA THR A 61 -0.91 14.85 4.19
C THR A 61 0.61 14.74 4.20
N THR A 62 1.19 14.62 5.39
CA THR A 62 2.63 14.47 5.64
C THR A 62 2.85 13.53 6.82
N PRO A 63 4.04 12.92 6.94
CA PRO A 63 4.35 12.08 8.09
C PRO A 63 4.22 12.84 9.42
N PRO A 64 3.68 12.21 10.47
CA PRO A 64 3.47 12.84 11.79
C PRO A 64 4.79 13.33 12.41
N ARG A 65 4.78 14.52 13.04
CA ARG A 65 5.96 15.11 13.71
C ARG A 65 5.82 15.29 15.23
N ASP A 66 4.65 15.03 15.78
CA ASP A 66 4.38 15.15 17.23
C ASP A 66 3.83 13.86 17.82
N LYS A 67 2.78 13.30 17.20
CA LYS A 67 2.04 12.15 17.69
C LYS A 67 1.72 11.20 16.55
N VAL A 68 1.80 9.89 16.81
CA VAL A 68 1.47 8.84 15.85
C VAL A 68 0.54 7.81 16.50
N VAL A 69 -0.50 7.41 15.77
CA VAL A 69 -1.40 6.33 16.18
C VAL A 69 -0.92 5.02 15.55
N ILE A 70 -0.67 4.02 16.40
CA ILE A 70 -0.20 2.70 16.03
C ILE A 70 -1.34 1.71 16.24
N LEU A 71 -1.73 0.98 15.19
CA LEU A 71 -2.75 -0.05 15.27
C LEU A 71 -2.21 -1.30 15.97
N GLY A 72 -2.94 -1.81 16.95
CA GLY A 72 -2.54 -2.98 17.74
C GLY A 72 -1.31 -2.69 18.59
N ASP A 73 -0.38 -3.65 18.65
CA ASP A 73 0.92 -3.50 19.32
C ASP A 73 2.01 -2.91 18.41
N GLY A 74 1.74 -2.78 17.11
CA GLY A 74 2.65 -2.27 16.10
C GLY A 74 3.78 -3.22 15.68
N ASN A 75 3.74 -4.51 16.04
CA ASN A 75 4.83 -5.46 15.81
C ASN A 75 4.64 -6.35 14.57
N HIS A 76 3.43 -6.46 14.03
CA HIS A 76 3.21 -7.15 12.75
C HIS A 76 3.94 -6.42 11.62
N LYS A 77 4.54 -7.21 10.71
CA LYS A 77 5.34 -6.68 9.61
C LYS A 77 4.49 -6.43 8.37
N ALA A 78 4.69 -5.25 7.79
CA ALA A 78 4.18 -4.84 6.50
C ALA A 78 5.32 -4.67 5.49
N VAL A 79 4.97 -4.71 4.21
CA VAL A 79 5.87 -4.59 3.07
C VAL A 79 5.60 -3.27 2.37
N TYR A 80 6.61 -2.43 2.27
CA TYR A 80 6.51 -1.10 1.68
C TYR A 80 7.21 -1.06 0.32
N ASN A 81 6.51 -0.60 -0.72
CA ASN A 81 7.08 -0.48 -2.05
C ASN A 81 6.70 0.88 -2.64
N LYS A 82 7.67 1.53 -3.30
CA LYS A 82 7.39 2.75 -4.08
C LYS A 82 6.63 2.35 -5.35
N GLU A 83 5.71 3.20 -5.77
CA GLU A 83 4.85 2.98 -6.94
C GLU A 83 5.66 2.75 -8.22
N ASP A 84 6.75 3.50 -8.41
CA ASP A 84 7.67 3.34 -9.56
C ASP A 84 8.30 1.93 -9.60
N ASP A 85 8.67 1.39 -8.44
CA ASP A 85 9.26 0.06 -8.33
C ASP A 85 8.21 -1.02 -8.61
N ILE A 86 6.98 -0.83 -8.12
CA ILE A 86 5.84 -1.71 -8.44
C ILE A 86 5.65 -1.75 -9.95
N GLY A 87 5.59 -0.59 -10.62
CA GLY A 87 5.47 -0.52 -12.07
C GLY A 87 6.60 -1.25 -12.80
N THR A 88 7.84 -1.06 -12.35
CA THR A 88 9.02 -1.73 -12.92
C THR A 88 8.92 -3.25 -12.84
N TYR A 89 8.57 -3.80 -11.67
CA TYR A 89 8.39 -5.24 -11.49
C TYR A 89 7.21 -5.77 -12.30
N THR A 90 6.10 -5.04 -12.36
CA THR A 90 4.93 -5.42 -13.14
C THR A 90 5.27 -5.55 -14.62
N ILE A 91 5.95 -4.56 -15.21
CA ILE A 91 6.33 -4.61 -16.63
C ILE A 91 7.32 -5.74 -16.93
N LYS A 92 8.32 -5.96 -16.06
CA LYS A 92 9.26 -7.08 -16.20
C LYS A 92 8.54 -8.45 -16.19
N ALA A 93 7.42 -8.55 -15.49
CA ALA A 93 6.66 -9.77 -15.35
C ALA A 93 5.63 -10.04 -16.46
N VAL A 94 5.33 -9.08 -17.34
CA VAL A 94 4.28 -9.24 -18.37
C VAL A 94 4.59 -10.38 -19.32
N ASP A 95 5.83 -10.44 -19.83
CA ASP A 95 6.26 -11.41 -20.85
C ASP A 95 7.23 -12.47 -20.31
N ASP A 96 7.45 -12.53 -18.99
CA ASP A 96 8.31 -13.54 -18.38
C ASP A 96 7.56 -14.88 -18.26
N PRO A 97 7.98 -15.96 -18.93
CA PRO A 97 7.29 -17.24 -18.83
C PRO A 97 7.29 -17.82 -17.41
N ARG A 98 8.19 -17.37 -16.52
CA ARG A 98 8.25 -17.79 -15.10
C ARG A 98 7.09 -17.24 -14.27
N THR A 99 6.40 -16.19 -14.73
CA THR A 99 5.27 -15.55 -14.03
C THR A 99 3.91 -15.98 -14.59
N LEU A 100 3.88 -16.78 -15.67
CA LEU A 100 2.66 -17.26 -16.29
C LEU A 100 1.81 -18.06 -15.28
N ASN A 101 0.57 -17.64 -15.07
CA ASN A 101 -0.37 -18.22 -14.09
C ASN A 101 0.17 -18.24 -12.65
N LYS A 102 1.00 -17.25 -12.28
CA LYS A 102 1.55 -17.08 -10.92
C LYS A 102 1.12 -15.75 -10.32
N ILE A 103 1.12 -15.70 -8.99
CA ILE A 103 1.09 -14.47 -8.21
C ILE A 103 2.53 -13.98 -8.04
N LEU A 104 2.81 -12.75 -8.48
CA LEU A 104 4.09 -12.09 -8.26
C LEU A 104 4.07 -11.33 -6.93
N TYR A 105 4.85 -11.78 -5.96
CA TYR A 105 4.99 -11.13 -4.66
C TYR A 105 6.16 -10.13 -4.68
N ILE A 106 5.85 -8.85 -4.52
CA ILE A 106 6.85 -7.78 -4.42
C ILE A 106 7.18 -7.57 -2.94
N ARG A 107 8.14 -8.34 -2.43
CA ARG A 107 8.58 -8.34 -1.01
C ARG A 107 10.09 -8.16 -0.88
N PRO A 108 10.64 -6.97 -1.20
CA PRO A 108 12.06 -6.71 -1.03
C PRO A 108 12.42 -6.74 0.46
N LEU A 109 13.44 -7.52 0.83
CA LEU A 109 13.80 -7.77 2.23
C LEU A 109 14.12 -6.49 3.02
N GLY A 110 14.69 -5.47 2.35
CA GLY A 110 15.02 -4.19 2.96
C GLY A 110 13.82 -3.28 3.24
N ASN A 111 12.61 -3.62 2.77
CA ASN A 111 11.40 -2.82 2.99
C ASN A 111 10.32 -3.54 3.81
N ILE A 112 10.71 -4.56 4.57
CA ILE A 112 9.81 -5.26 5.48
C ILE A 112 10.00 -4.68 6.87
N TYR A 113 9.02 -3.93 7.34
CA TYR A 113 9.07 -3.22 8.63
C TYR A 113 7.81 -3.50 9.44
N SER A 114 7.94 -3.58 10.76
CA SER A 114 6.80 -3.35 11.63
C SER A 114 6.49 -1.85 11.72
N PHE A 115 5.30 -1.48 12.18
CA PHE A 115 4.96 -0.07 12.33
C PHE A 115 5.82 0.60 13.42
N ASN A 116 6.19 -0.13 14.47
CA ASN A 116 7.17 0.34 15.47
C ASN A 116 8.55 0.61 14.85
N ASP A 117 9.02 -0.24 13.94
CA ASP A 117 10.29 -0.02 13.23
C ASP A 117 10.21 1.22 12.34
N LEU A 118 9.11 1.39 11.63
CA LEU A 118 8.88 2.54 10.75
C LEU A 118 8.84 3.86 11.53
N VAL A 119 8.14 3.89 12.67
CA VAL A 119 8.12 5.07 13.57
C VAL A 119 9.52 5.36 14.10
N SER A 120 10.26 4.34 14.54
CA SER A 120 11.64 4.52 15.06
C SER A 120 12.59 5.04 13.98
N LEU A 121 12.44 4.55 12.74
CA LEU A 121 13.18 5.04 11.58
C LEU A 121 12.88 6.52 11.32
N TRP A 122 11.61 6.91 11.40
CA TRP A 122 11.17 8.29 11.21
C TRP A 122 11.64 9.22 12.33
N GLU A 123 11.53 8.82 13.60
CA GLU A 123 12.04 9.56 14.77
C GLU A 123 13.55 9.85 14.63
N LYS A 124 14.32 8.87 14.16
CA LYS A 124 15.74 9.03 13.88
C LYS A 124 16.01 10.07 12.80
N LYS A 125 15.16 10.15 11.76
CA LYS A 125 15.29 11.12 10.67
C LYS A 125 14.99 12.55 11.09
N ILE A 126 13.95 12.73 11.89
CA ILE A 126 13.55 14.06 12.37
C ILE A 126 14.28 14.50 13.65
N GLY A 127 15.06 13.61 14.26
CA GLY A 127 15.81 13.89 15.50
C GLY A 127 14.91 14.12 16.72
N LYS A 128 13.69 13.60 16.71
CA LYS A 128 12.66 13.83 17.74
C LYS A 128 11.84 12.57 17.97
N ALA A 129 11.63 12.23 19.24
CA ALA A 129 10.72 11.17 19.65
C ALA A 129 9.26 11.61 19.50
N LEU A 130 8.40 10.73 19.00
CA LEU A 130 6.97 10.96 18.83
C LEU A 130 6.19 10.39 20.02
N GLU A 131 5.07 11.03 20.36
CA GLU A 131 4.09 10.41 21.24
C GLU A 131 3.43 9.24 20.49
N ARG A 132 3.70 8.02 20.95
CA ARG A 132 3.12 6.80 20.38
C ARG A 132 1.82 6.46 21.11
N VAL A 133 0.72 6.40 20.39
CA VAL A 133 -0.59 5.99 20.92
C VAL A 133 -1.03 4.70 20.27
N TYR A 134 -1.21 3.66 21.07
CA TYR A 134 -1.62 2.34 20.60
C TYR A 134 -3.14 2.22 20.60
N ALA A 135 -3.72 1.88 19.45
CA ALA A 135 -5.15 1.69 19.27
C ALA A 135 -5.47 0.18 19.31
N PRO A 136 -6.24 -0.30 20.29
CA PRO A 136 -6.57 -1.72 20.43
C PRO A 136 -7.45 -2.24 19.29
N GLU A 137 -7.39 -3.56 19.04
CA GLU A 137 -8.13 -4.22 17.96
C GLU A 137 -9.64 -4.03 18.10
N GLU A 138 -10.18 -4.13 19.31
CA GLU A 138 -11.62 -3.98 19.57
C GLU A 138 -12.12 -2.58 19.18
N GLN A 139 -11.31 -1.54 19.43
CA GLN A 139 -11.64 -0.18 19.03
C GLN A 139 -11.65 -0.04 17.51
N LEU A 140 -10.66 -0.62 16.81
CA LEU A 140 -10.61 -0.60 15.35
C LEU A 140 -11.80 -1.35 14.72
N LEU A 141 -12.14 -2.52 15.24
CA LEU A 141 -13.28 -3.33 14.77
C LEU A 141 -14.60 -2.56 14.92
N LYS A 142 -14.80 -1.86 16.04
CA LYS A 142 -15.95 -0.98 16.22
C LYS A 142 -15.96 0.15 15.19
N ASN A 143 -14.83 0.82 14.98
CA ASN A 143 -14.69 1.89 13.99
C ASN A 143 -15.00 1.39 12.57
N ILE A 144 -14.57 0.17 12.21
CA ILE A 144 -14.89 -0.46 10.92
C ILE A 144 -16.40 -0.64 10.76
N GLN A 145 -17.11 -1.10 11.80
CA GLN A 145 -18.57 -1.29 11.75
C GLN A 145 -19.30 0.04 11.51
N GLU A 146 -18.89 1.09 12.21
CA GLU A 146 -19.55 2.40 12.23
C GLU A 146 -19.16 3.32 11.05
N ALA A 147 -17.97 3.15 10.47
CA ALA A 147 -17.46 4.04 9.43
C ALA A 147 -18.26 3.98 8.12
N PRO A 148 -18.40 5.10 7.39
CA PRO A 148 -18.92 5.09 6.03
C PRO A 148 -17.88 4.52 5.05
N VAL A 149 -18.36 4.10 3.87
CA VAL A 149 -17.48 3.81 2.73
C VAL A 149 -17.00 5.14 2.13
N PRO A 150 -15.71 5.32 1.77
CA PRO A 150 -14.63 4.30 1.71
C PRO A 150 -13.81 4.11 2.98
N ILE A 151 -14.00 4.92 4.03
CA ILE A 151 -13.18 4.85 5.26
C ILE A 151 -13.20 3.47 5.91
N LYS A 152 -14.37 2.81 5.94
CA LYS A 152 -14.52 1.42 6.41
C LYS A 152 -13.51 0.47 5.78
N VAL A 153 -13.28 0.61 4.48
CA VAL A 153 -12.36 -0.25 3.71
C VAL A 153 -10.93 -0.02 4.13
N LEU A 154 -10.52 1.24 4.24
CA LEU A 154 -9.16 1.60 4.64
C LEU A 154 -8.85 1.06 6.04
N LEU A 155 -9.83 1.15 6.96
CA LEU A 155 -9.71 0.59 8.30
C LEU A 155 -9.63 -0.94 8.28
N SER A 156 -10.45 -1.63 7.46
CA SER A 156 -10.36 -3.09 7.29
C SER A 156 -9.02 -3.53 6.69
N TYR A 157 -8.49 -2.79 5.73
CA TYR A 157 -7.15 -3.03 5.18
C TYR A 157 -6.07 -2.84 6.26
N GLY A 158 -6.14 -1.74 7.02
CA GLY A 158 -5.24 -1.50 8.15
C GLY A 158 -5.29 -2.61 9.21
N HIS A 159 -6.48 -3.16 9.48
CA HIS A 159 -6.65 -4.32 10.38
C HIS A 159 -5.92 -5.56 9.84
N SER A 160 -6.18 -5.96 8.60
CA SER A 160 -5.53 -7.11 7.97
C SER A 160 -4.00 -6.98 7.95
N VAL A 161 -3.48 -5.80 7.59
CA VAL A 161 -2.03 -5.58 7.50
C VAL A 161 -1.38 -5.46 8.87
N PHE A 162 -1.88 -4.57 9.74
CA PHE A 162 -1.18 -4.18 10.97
C PHE A 162 -1.59 -4.97 12.22
N MET A 163 -2.71 -5.70 12.19
CA MET A 163 -3.14 -6.55 13.31
C MET A 163 -3.09 -8.04 13.00
N LYS A 164 -3.29 -8.46 11.75
CA LYS A 164 -3.18 -9.88 11.34
C LYS A 164 -1.87 -10.22 10.65
N GLY A 165 -1.15 -9.20 10.14
CA GLY A 165 0.14 -9.40 9.49
C GLY A 165 0.01 -10.12 8.14
N ASP A 166 -1.12 -10.00 7.45
CA ASP A 166 -1.46 -10.81 6.27
C ASP A 166 -0.49 -10.63 5.10
N GLN A 167 0.34 -9.59 5.11
CA GLN A 167 1.38 -9.41 4.10
C GLN A 167 2.62 -10.30 4.33
N THR A 168 2.81 -10.86 5.52
CA THR A 168 4.04 -11.59 5.90
C THR A 168 3.81 -12.87 6.70
N ASN A 169 2.57 -13.17 7.10
CA ASN A 169 2.23 -14.32 7.95
C ASN A 169 2.13 -15.68 7.21
N PHE A 170 2.58 -15.76 5.95
CA PHE A 170 2.54 -16.98 5.15
C PHE A 170 3.79 -17.18 4.29
N GLU A 171 4.06 -18.44 3.97
CA GLU A 171 5.11 -18.83 3.02
C GLU A 171 4.56 -18.84 1.59
N ILE A 172 5.37 -18.36 0.64
CA ILE A 172 4.98 -18.32 -0.77
C ILE A 172 5.23 -19.70 -1.37
N GLU A 173 4.16 -20.39 -1.76
CA GLU A 173 4.29 -21.69 -2.42
C GLU A 173 4.74 -21.53 -3.89
N PRO A 174 5.81 -22.19 -4.33
CA PRO A 174 6.32 -22.07 -5.70
C PRO A 174 5.33 -22.51 -6.79
N SER A 175 4.33 -23.33 -6.45
CA SER A 175 3.33 -23.86 -7.37
C SER A 175 2.39 -22.77 -7.92
N PHE A 176 2.15 -21.70 -7.16
CA PHE A 176 1.29 -20.58 -7.58
C PHE A 176 1.89 -19.19 -7.31
N GLY A 177 3.05 -19.09 -6.65
CA GLY A 177 3.64 -17.83 -6.25
C GLY A 177 5.14 -17.73 -6.54
N VAL A 178 5.60 -16.54 -6.89
CA VAL A 178 7.03 -16.22 -7.12
C VAL A 178 7.38 -14.87 -6.52
N LYS A 179 8.63 -14.69 -6.07
CA LYS A 179 9.09 -13.40 -5.50
C LYS A 179 9.79 -12.56 -6.57
N ALA A 180 9.41 -11.29 -6.65
CA ALA A 180 9.98 -10.36 -7.62
C ALA A 180 11.48 -10.15 -7.43
N SER A 181 11.95 -10.05 -6.19
CA SER A 181 13.38 -9.88 -5.86
C SER A 181 14.25 -11.08 -6.23
N GLU A 182 13.68 -12.29 -6.31
CA GLU A 182 14.38 -13.49 -6.75
C GLU A 182 14.42 -13.60 -8.27
N LEU A 183 13.34 -13.20 -8.96
CA LEU A 183 13.26 -13.23 -10.43
C LEU A 183 14.04 -12.11 -11.11
N TYR A 184 14.12 -10.94 -10.47
CA TYR A 184 14.70 -9.71 -11.01
C TYR A 184 15.68 -9.05 -10.02
N PRO A 185 16.80 -9.72 -9.68
CA PRO A 185 17.76 -9.20 -8.71
C PRO A 185 18.50 -7.93 -9.20
N ASP A 186 18.38 -7.61 -10.48
CA ASP A 186 18.94 -6.41 -11.11
C ASP A 186 18.12 -5.14 -10.83
N VAL A 187 16.85 -5.27 -10.42
CA VAL A 187 15.99 -4.13 -10.09
C VAL A 187 16.43 -3.51 -8.77
N LYS A 188 16.88 -2.26 -8.83
CA LYS A 188 17.17 -1.46 -7.65
C LYS A 188 15.88 -0.83 -7.14
N TYR A 189 15.31 -1.41 -6.09
CA TYR A 189 14.14 -0.84 -5.42
C TYR A 189 14.55 0.33 -4.50
N THR A 190 13.62 1.25 -4.28
CA THR A 190 13.76 2.37 -3.36
C THR A 190 13.61 1.87 -1.93
N ALA A 191 14.63 2.07 -1.09
CA ALA A 191 14.54 1.70 0.33
C ALA A 191 13.57 2.63 1.07
N VAL A 192 12.85 2.14 2.09
CA VAL A 192 11.97 2.99 2.92
C VAL A 192 12.76 4.14 3.56
N ASP A 193 13.97 3.85 4.03
CA ASP A 193 14.88 4.86 4.58
C ASP A 193 15.18 5.99 3.56
N GLU A 194 15.46 5.62 2.31
CA GLU A 194 15.69 6.59 1.23
C GLU A 194 14.42 7.38 0.91
N TYR A 195 13.29 6.70 0.78
CA TYR A 195 11.99 7.33 0.49
C TYR A 195 11.62 8.37 1.53
N LEU A 196 11.85 8.10 2.82
CA LEU A 196 11.50 9.03 3.90
C LEU A 196 12.34 10.33 3.89
N ASN A 197 13.50 10.36 3.23
CA ASN A 197 14.35 11.56 3.18
C ASN A 197 13.67 12.73 2.46
N GLN A 198 12.71 12.49 1.56
CA GLN A 198 11.99 13.56 0.86
C GLN A 198 11.07 14.39 1.77
N PHE A 199 10.83 13.93 3.00
CA PHE A 199 9.95 14.58 3.98
C PHE A 199 10.70 15.31 5.10
N VAL A 200 12.03 15.23 5.11
CA VAL A 200 12.91 15.87 6.09
C VAL A 200 13.31 17.26 5.60
#